data_AF-A0AA46S4S0-F1
#
_entry.id   AF-A0AA46S4S0-F1
#
_cell.length_a   1.000
_cell.length_b   1.000
_cell.length_c   1.000
_cell.angle_alpha   90.00
_cell.angle_beta   90.00
_cell.angle_gamma   90.00
#
_symmetry.space_group_name_H-M   'P 1'
#
loop_
_entity.id
_entity.type
_entity.pdbx_description
1 polymer ?
#
loop_
_entity_poly.entity_id
_entity_poly.type
_entity_poly.pdbx_seq_one_letter_code
_entity_poly.pdbx_strand_id
1 'polypeptide(L)'
;MTWKSEDKEWEGKYISNPEGYLDFETMELSSVSVEIVIWPNQGGISGTIVSPYICKELPFLKYAQLRGNVNFFNSNKVEVEVWDYISGKQVILGKLLLSKVDSILIIKNISSSLLGELNNEIRLAKNPNLAKDEIKPDYDFCSKNISL
;
A
#
# COMPACT_ATOMS: atom_id res chain seq x y z
N MET A 1 10.61 4.28 25.64
CA MET A 1 10.79 4.84 24.28
C MET A 1 10.66 3.67 23.30
N THR A 2 9.46 3.36 22.81
CA THR A 2 9.23 2.14 21.99
C THR A 2 8.29 2.36 20.78
N TRP A 3 7.61 3.50 20.69
CA TRP A 3 6.74 3.81 19.53
C TRP A 3 7.50 3.99 18.21
N LYS A 4 8.78 4.40 18.28
CA LYS A 4 9.60 4.80 17.13
C LYS A 4 10.26 3.63 16.38
N SER A 5 10.13 2.40 16.88
CA SER A 5 10.71 1.20 16.24
C SER A 5 9.66 0.41 15.47
N GLU A 6 8.44 0.30 15.98
CA GLU A 6 7.40 -0.56 15.41
C GLU A 6 6.79 0.04 14.13
N ASP A 7 6.54 1.34 14.10
CA ASP A 7 6.05 2.03 12.90
C ASP A 7 7.09 2.00 11.77
N LYS A 8 8.37 2.11 12.09
CA LYS A 8 9.48 2.05 11.11
C LYS A 8 9.58 0.72 10.39
N GLU A 9 9.12 -0.38 10.98
CA GLU A 9 9.17 -1.67 10.30
C GLU A 9 8.24 -1.74 9.08
N TRP A 10 7.22 -0.89 9.05
CA TRP A 10 6.30 -0.74 7.92
C TRP A 10 6.87 0.15 6.80
N GLU A 11 7.92 0.93 7.08
CA GLU A 11 8.52 1.85 6.12
C GLU A 11 9.01 1.10 4.87
N GLY A 12 8.50 1.46 3.69
CA GLY A 12 8.90 0.80 2.45
C GLY A 12 7.99 1.07 1.27
N LYS A 13 8.48 0.69 0.09
CA LYS A 13 7.69 0.57 -1.13
C LYS A 13 7.45 -0.90 -1.40
N TYR A 14 6.19 -1.31 -1.49
CA TYR A 14 5.78 -2.68 -1.72
C TYR A 14 5.09 -2.78 -3.06
N ILE A 15 5.51 -3.76 -3.85
CA ILE A 15 5.06 -3.96 -5.23
C ILE A 15 4.82 -5.45 -5.51
N SER A 16 3.96 -5.69 -6.48
CA SER A 16 3.55 -7.02 -6.96
C SER A 16 4.62 -7.70 -7.81
N ASN A 17 5.45 -6.92 -8.49
CA ASN A 17 6.54 -7.43 -9.33
C ASN A 17 7.88 -6.77 -8.94
N PRO A 18 8.48 -7.15 -7.81
CA PRO A 18 9.74 -6.58 -7.37
C PRO A 18 10.93 -7.14 -8.15
N GLU A 19 11.82 -6.26 -8.60
CA GLU A 19 13.14 -6.65 -9.06
C GLU A 19 14.07 -6.92 -7.86
N GLY A 20 14.99 -7.87 -8.01
CA GLY A 20 16.04 -8.14 -7.01
C GLY A 20 15.77 -9.27 -6.01
N TYR A 21 14.66 -10.00 -6.13
CA TYR A 21 14.44 -11.24 -5.39
C TYR A 21 14.82 -12.47 -6.24
N LEU A 22 15.68 -13.33 -5.71
CA LEU A 22 16.08 -14.59 -6.37
C LEU A 22 14.95 -15.62 -6.37
N ASP A 23 14.17 -15.69 -5.29
CA ASP A 23 13.10 -16.69 -5.08
C ASP A 23 11.69 -16.08 -5.20
N PHE A 24 11.50 -15.12 -6.12
CA PHE A 24 10.23 -14.37 -6.24
C PHE A 24 9.01 -15.29 -6.47
N GLU A 25 9.20 -16.42 -7.15
CA GLU A 25 8.13 -17.39 -7.45
C GLU A 25 7.53 -18.01 -6.18
N THR A 26 8.33 -18.16 -5.13
CA THR A 26 7.89 -18.76 -3.85
C THR A 26 7.09 -17.80 -2.96
N MET A 27 7.08 -16.51 -3.28
CA MET A 27 6.41 -15.48 -2.46
C MET A 27 4.89 -15.41 -2.70
N GLU A 28 4.41 -16.06 -3.77
CA GLU A 28 3.00 -16.07 -4.17
C GLU A 28 2.45 -14.64 -4.31
N LEU A 29 3.21 -13.76 -4.97
CA LEU A 29 2.80 -12.37 -5.18
C LEU A 29 1.61 -12.29 -6.12
N SER A 30 0.76 -11.29 -5.91
CA SER A 30 -0.43 -11.10 -6.74
C SER A 30 -0.05 -10.67 -8.15
N SER A 31 -0.75 -11.23 -9.15
CA SER A 31 -0.57 -10.89 -10.57
C SER A 31 -1.08 -9.49 -10.93
N VAL A 32 -1.97 -8.93 -10.12
CA VAL A 32 -2.48 -7.57 -10.31
C VAL A 32 -1.40 -6.57 -9.90
N SER A 33 -1.05 -5.67 -10.82
CA SER A 33 -0.12 -4.58 -10.55
C SER A 33 -0.69 -3.66 -9.47
N VAL A 34 -0.16 -3.74 -8.27
CA VAL A 34 -0.45 -2.82 -7.16
C VAL A 34 0.87 -2.31 -6.60
N GLU A 35 0.87 -1.04 -6.22
CA GLU A 35 1.94 -0.41 -5.46
C GLU A 35 1.36 0.25 -4.20
N ILE A 36 2.06 0.06 -3.08
CA ILE A 36 1.82 0.79 -1.85
C ILE A 36 3.15 1.29 -1.28
N VAL A 37 3.17 2.55 -0.90
CA VAL A 37 4.30 3.18 -0.21
C VAL A 37 3.85 3.52 1.19
N ILE A 38 4.64 3.14 2.19
CA ILE A 38 4.33 3.37 3.60
C ILE A 38 5.46 4.14 4.25
N TRP A 39 5.09 5.17 5.01
CA TRP A 39 5.97 5.96 5.86
C TRP A 39 5.50 5.88 7.32
N PRO A 40 6.42 5.80 8.29
CA PRO A 40 6.08 5.81 9.71
C PRO A 40 5.61 7.21 10.12
N ASN A 41 4.57 7.27 10.95
CA ASN A 41 4.03 8.52 11.48
C ASN A 41 3.66 8.40 12.96
N GLN A 42 4.67 8.55 13.82
CA GLN A 42 4.55 8.69 15.28
C GLN A 42 3.52 7.78 15.96
N GLY A 43 3.68 6.46 15.81
CA GLY A 43 2.75 5.47 16.34
C GLY A 43 1.63 5.07 15.38
N GLY A 44 1.64 5.62 14.17
CA GLY A 44 0.83 5.20 13.04
C GLY A 44 1.66 5.04 11.77
N ILE A 45 0.96 4.81 10.68
CA ILE A 45 1.52 4.81 9.34
C ILE A 45 0.72 5.77 8.45
N SER A 46 1.42 6.41 7.53
CA SER A 46 0.86 7.11 6.39
C SER A 46 1.44 6.53 5.12
N GLY A 47 0.90 6.90 3.96
CA GLY A 47 1.36 6.30 2.72
C GLY A 47 0.50 6.65 1.52
N THR A 48 0.78 5.96 0.43
CA THR A 48 0.01 6.02 -0.80
C THR A 48 -0.26 4.64 -1.34
N ILE A 49 -1.37 4.44 -2.02
CA ILE A 49 -1.70 3.22 -2.74
C ILE A 49 -2.16 3.55 -4.16
N VAL A 50 -1.72 2.76 -5.13
CA VAL A 50 -2.17 2.86 -6.52
C VAL A 50 -2.33 1.48 -7.13
N SER A 51 -3.34 1.34 -7.98
CA SER A 51 -3.66 0.13 -8.74
C SER A 51 -4.40 0.52 -10.03
N PRO A 52 -4.49 -0.35 -11.04
CA PRO A 52 -5.28 -0.12 -12.24
C PRO A 52 -6.73 0.27 -11.93
N TYR A 53 -7.32 -0.30 -10.86
CA TYR A 53 -8.67 0.05 -10.42
C TYR A 53 -8.76 1.50 -9.96
N ILE A 54 -7.83 1.97 -9.12
CA ILE A 54 -7.78 3.38 -8.69
C ILE A 54 -7.59 4.30 -9.91
N CYS A 55 -6.72 3.92 -10.85
CA CYS A 55 -6.50 4.68 -12.07
C CYS A 55 -7.74 4.74 -12.97
N LYS A 56 -8.57 3.69 -12.98
CA LYS A 56 -9.81 3.63 -13.77
C LYS A 56 -10.95 4.43 -13.12
N GLU A 57 -11.17 4.24 -11.82
CA GLU A 57 -12.27 4.88 -11.09
C GLU A 57 -11.99 6.37 -10.79
N LEU A 58 -10.72 6.72 -10.60
CA LEU A 58 -10.26 8.06 -10.23
C LEU A 58 -9.11 8.50 -11.16
N PRO A 59 -9.34 8.68 -12.47
CA PRO A 59 -8.29 8.89 -13.48
C PRO A 59 -7.52 10.20 -13.33
N PHE A 60 -8.03 11.14 -12.52
CA PHE A 60 -7.36 12.39 -12.18
C PHE A 60 -6.38 12.24 -11.01
N LEU A 61 -6.43 11.12 -10.26
CA LEU A 61 -5.50 10.83 -9.17
C LEU A 61 -4.32 10.02 -9.69
N LYS A 62 -3.13 10.34 -9.19
CA LYS A 62 -1.92 9.53 -9.42
C LYS A 62 -1.82 8.34 -8.48
N TYR A 63 -2.36 8.52 -7.27
CA TYR A 63 -2.46 7.54 -6.20
C TYR A 63 -3.50 8.05 -5.20
N ALA A 64 -4.01 7.17 -4.33
CA ALA A 64 -4.78 7.57 -3.16
C ALA A 64 -3.89 7.61 -1.92
N GLN A 65 -4.25 8.43 -0.92
CA GLN A 65 -3.55 8.48 0.36
C GLN A 65 -4.00 7.33 1.26
N LEU A 66 -3.14 6.88 2.17
CA LEU A 66 -3.51 5.96 3.25
C LEU A 66 -3.05 6.47 4.61
N ARG A 67 -3.80 6.11 5.66
CA ARG A 67 -3.41 6.37 7.05
C ARG A 67 -3.96 5.28 7.97
N GLY A 68 -3.21 4.94 9.01
CA GLY A 68 -3.67 4.02 10.06
C GLY A 68 -2.84 4.13 11.33
N ASN A 69 -3.33 3.55 12.41
CA ASN A 69 -2.64 3.54 13.70
C ASN A 69 -2.10 2.14 13.98
N VAL A 70 -0.81 2.05 14.29
CA VAL A 70 -0.18 0.76 14.60
C VAL A 70 -0.49 0.41 16.04
N ASN A 71 -1.12 -0.74 16.28
CA ASN A 71 -1.38 -1.20 17.62
C ASN A 71 -0.12 -1.86 18.20
N PHE A 72 0.35 -1.36 19.34
CA PHE A 72 1.50 -1.87 20.07
C PHE A 72 1.42 -3.38 20.36
N PHE A 73 0.21 -3.90 20.66
CA PHE A 73 0.02 -5.31 21.00
C PHE A 73 -0.07 -6.23 19.78
N ASN A 74 -0.17 -5.67 18.57
CA ASN A 74 -0.35 -6.41 17.33
C ASN A 74 0.34 -5.69 16.16
N SER A 75 1.65 -5.47 16.28
CA SER A 75 2.44 -4.63 15.37
C SER A 75 2.56 -5.16 13.94
N ASN A 76 2.15 -6.41 13.69
CA ASN A 76 2.16 -7.02 12.35
C ASN A 76 0.86 -6.81 11.57
N LYS A 77 -0.18 -6.19 12.17
CA LYS A 77 -1.43 -5.86 11.49
C LYS A 77 -1.84 -4.42 11.76
N VAL A 78 -2.37 -3.76 10.74
CA VAL A 78 -2.90 -2.40 10.86
C VAL A 78 -4.10 -2.22 9.94
N GLU A 79 -5.17 -1.67 10.50
CA GLU A 79 -6.29 -1.17 9.70
C GLU A 79 -5.95 0.24 9.21
N VAL A 80 -6.12 0.46 7.90
CA VAL A 80 -5.86 1.74 7.26
C VAL A 80 -7.11 2.24 6.54
N GLU A 81 -7.30 3.54 6.57
CA GLU A 81 -8.23 4.25 5.70
C GLU A 81 -7.51 4.67 4.43
N VAL A 82 -8.09 4.37 3.28
CA VAL A 82 -7.68 4.94 1.99
C VAL A 82 -8.57 6.12 1.70
N TRP A 83 -7.99 7.27 1.41
CA TRP A 83 -8.69 8.53 1.31
C TRP A 83 -8.04 9.47 0.30
N ASP A 84 -8.80 10.47 -0.16
CA ASP A 84 -8.26 11.57 -0.95
C ASP A 84 -9.17 12.82 -0.85
N TYR A 85 -8.76 13.92 -1.48
CA TYR A 85 -9.57 15.11 -1.70
C TYR A 85 -10.23 15.07 -3.08
N ILE A 86 -11.55 14.97 -3.11
CA ILE A 86 -12.36 15.05 -4.35
C ILE A 86 -13.17 16.34 -4.29
N SER A 87 -12.95 17.23 -5.26
CA SER A 87 -13.59 18.56 -5.31
C SER A 87 -13.45 19.36 -4.01
N GLY A 88 -12.26 19.30 -3.41
CA GLY A 88 -11.91 20.01 -2.17
C GLY A 88 -12.46 19.38 -0.89
N LYS A 89 -13.17 18.25 -0.96
CA LYS A 89 -13.68 17.54 0.21
C LYS A 89 -12.91 16.25 0.42
N GLN A 90 -12.57 15.97 1.67
CA GLN A 90 -11.97 14.68 2.01
C GLN A 90 -13.03 13.56 1.84
N VAL A 91 -12.68 12.53 1.10
CA VAL A 91 -13.51 11.35 0.85
C VAL A 91 -12.74 10.11 1.28
N ILE A 92 -13.40 9.24 2.04
CA ILE A 92 -12.88 7.90 2.35
C ILE A 92 -13.28 6.98 1.20
N LEU A 93 -12.27 6.40 0.55
CA LEU A 93 -12.43 5.50 -0.59
C LEU A 93 -12.62 4.06 -0.15
N GLY A 94 -12.07 3.68 1.01
CA GLY A 94 -12.23 2.34 1.57
C GLY A 94 -11.37 2.12 2.81
N LYS A 95 -11.50 0.93 3.40
CA LYS A 95 -10.65 0.47 4.50
C LYS A 95 -9.95 -0.82 4.13
N LEU A 96 -8.67 -0.91 4.44
CA LEU A 96 -7.85 -2.09 4.21
C LEU A 96 -7.30 -2.61 5.54
N LEU A 97 -7.19 -3.92 5.67
CA LEU A 97 -6.35 -4.56 6.67
C LEU A 97 -5.02 -4.90 6.01
N LEU A 98 -3.94 -4.29 6.50
CA LEU A 98 -2.58 -4.64 6.13
C LEU A 98 -2.01 -5.63 7.15
N SER A 99 -1.36 -6.68 6.67
CA SER A 99 -0.63 -7.65 7.50
C SER A 99 0.77 -7.83 6.96
N LYS A 100 1.78 -7.89 7.83
CA LYS A 100 3.17 -8.13 7.46
C LYS A 100 3.58 -9.56 7.81
N VAL A 101 4.19 -10.25 6.85
CA VAL A 101 4.89 -11.53 7.04
C VAL A 101 6.24 -11.40 6.35
N ASP A 102 7.31 -11.29 7.14
CA ASP A 102 8.67 -11.02 6.64
C ASP A 102 8.73 -9.79 5.72
N SER A 103 9.13 -9.96 4.46
CA SER A 103 9.16 -8.90 3.43
C SER A 103 7.87 -8.79 2.63
N ILE A 104 6.84 -9.57 2.95
CA ILE A 104 5.55 -9.60 2.27
C ILE A 104 4.54 -8.75 3.04
N LEU A 105 3.88 -7.86 2.32
CA LEU A 105 2.71 -7.13 2.75
C LEU A 105 1.47 -7.78 2.14
N ILE A 106 0.56 -8.19 3.00
CA ILE A 106 -0.73 -8.77 2.65
C ILE A 106 -1.80 -7.71 2.86
N ILE A 107 -2.60 -7.44 1.84
CA ILE A 107 -3.66 -6.43 1.83
C ILE A 107 -4.99 -7.15 1.69
N LYS A 108 -5.93 -6.84 2.58
CA LYS A 108 -7.32 -7.30 2.48
C LYS A 108 -8.25 -6.10 2.52
N ASN A 109 -9.18 -6.01 1.57
CA ASN A 109 -10.27 -5.06 1.69
C ASN A 109 -11.24 -5.50 2.80
N ILE A 110 -11.57 -4.60 3.72
CA ILE A 110 -12.43 -4.88 4.88
C ILE A 110 -13.69 -3.99 4.91
N SER A 111 -13.95 -3.21 3.85
CA SER A 111 -15.17 -2.42 3.73
C SER A 111 -15.76 -2.50 2.32
N SER A 112 -17.03 -2.10 2.18
CA SER A 112 -17.50 -1.61 0.87
C SER A 112 -16.61 -0.43 0.48
N SER A 113 -16.00 -0.49 -0.70
CA SER A 113 -14.98 0.46 -1.12
C SER A 113 -15.19 0.88 -2.57
N LEU A 114 -14.78 2.12 -2.86
CA LEU A 114 -14.58 2.63 -4.21
C LEU A 114 -13.27 2.11 -4.83
N LEU A 115 -12.56 1.22 -4.13
CA LEU A 115 -11.29 0.65 -4.59
C LEU A 115 -11.49 -0.56 -5.51
N GLY A 116 -12.73 -0.92 -5.85
CA GLY A 116 -13.06 -2.03 -6.75
C GLY A 116 -12.80 -3.41 -6.14
N GLU A 117 -12.62 -4.42 -7.00
CA GLU A 117 -12.37 -5.82 -6.63
C GLU A 117 -10.96 -6.08 -6.06
N LEU A 118 -10.44 -5.22 -5.17
CA LEU A 118 -9.42 -5.65 -4.19
C LEU A 118 -10.01 -6.66 -3.16
N ASN A 119 -10.98 -7.47 -3.59
CA ASN A 119 -11.74 -8.43 -2.79
C ASN A 119 -10.94 -9.71 -2.55
N ASN A 120 -9.93 -9.97 -3.41
CA ASN A 120 -8.96 -11.03 -3.17
C ASN A 120 -7.80 -10.50 -2.33
N GLU A 121 -7.23 -11.39 -1.51
CA GLU A 121 -6.00 -11.10 -0.77
C GLU A 121 -4.88 -10.68 -1.74
N ILE A 122 -4.30 -9.50 -1.55
CA ILE A 122 -3.20 -9.01 -2.38
C ILE A 122 -1.90 -9.16 -1.62
N ARG A 123 -0.91 -9.79 -2.25
CA ARG A 123 0.42 -10.05 -1.67
C ARG A 123 1.45 -9.27 -2.46
N LEU A 124 2.14 -8.37 -1.77
CA LEU A 124 3.17 -7.49 -2.33
C LEU A 124 4.47 -7.72 -1.58
N ALA A 125 5.60 -7.64 -2.27
CA ALA A 125 6.90 -7.72 -1.65
C ALA A 125 7.53 -6.32 -1.53
N LYS A 126 8.23 -6.10 -0.42
CA LYS A 126 9.00 -4.89 -0.17
C LYS A 126 10.13 -4.79 -1.17
N ASN A 127 10.29 -3.69 -1.90
CA ASN A 127 11.44 -3.52 -2.78
C ASN A 127 12.74 -3.43 -1.93
N PRO A 128 13.70 -4.36 -2.10
CA PRO A 128 14.89 -4.43 -1.24
C PRO A 128 15.97 -3.43 -1.64
N ASN A 129 15.89 -2.84 -2.84
CA ASN A 129 16.96 -2.05 -3.45
C ASN A 129 16.82 -0.54 -3.22
N LEU A 130 15.75 -0.10 -2.57
CA LEU A 130 15.49 1.33 -2.40
C LEU A 130 16.14 1.86 -1.13
N ALA A 131 16.94 2.92 -1.29
CA ALA A 131 17.37 3.75 -0.17
C ALA A 131 16.16 4.51 0.40
N LYS A 132 16.27 4.96 1.67
CA LYS A 132 15.13 5.58 2.38
C LYS A 132 14.59 6.84 1.69
N ASP A 133 15.48 7.64 1.11
CA ASP A 133 15.17 8.87 0.37
C ASP A 133 14.56 8.61 -1.03
N GLU A 134 14.58 7.36 -1.48
CA GLU A 134 14.01 6.89 -2.74
C GLU A 134 12.61 6.27 -2.56
N ILE A 135 12.13 6.12 -1.32
CA ILE A 135 10.78 5.61 -1.02
C ILE A 135 9.74 6.66 -1.38
N LYS A 136 9.35 6.67 -2.66
CA LYS A 136 8.37 7.59 -3.24
C LYS A 136 7.34 6.84 -4.10
N PRO A 137 6.12 7.38 -4.23
CA PRO A 137 5.11 6.82 -5.13
C PRO A 137 5.58 6.86 -6.59
N ASP A 138 5.23 5.85 -7.39
CA ASP A 138 5.35 5.91 -8.84
C ASP A 138 4.26 6.83 -9.40
N TYR A 139 4.62 8.10 -9.64
CA TYR A 139 3.72 9.12 -10.18
C TYR A 139 3.23 8.84 -11.61
N ASP A 140 3.85 7.87 -12.30
CA ASP A 140 3.52 7.48 -13.67
C ASP A 140 2.83 6.10 -13.71
N PHE A 141 2.51 5.51 -12.56
CA PHE A 141 1.90 4.19 -12.46
C PHE A 141 0.67 4.05 -13.35
N CYS A 142 -0.27 5.01 -13.26
CA CYS A 142 -1.49 4.98 -14.05
C CYS A 142 -1.18 5.05 -15.55
N SER A 143 -0.30 5.96 -15.97
CA SER A 143 0.11 6.10 -17.38
C SER A 143 0.64 4.80 -17.99
N LYS A 144 1.31 3.96 -17.20
CA LYS A 144 1.88 2.67 -17.63
C LYS A 144 0.85 1.52 -17.63
N ASN A 145 -0.24 1.65 -16.89
CA ASN A 145 -1.19 0.56 -16.59
C ASN A 145 -2.65 0.87 -17.02
N ILE A 146 -2.87 1.83 -17.94
CA ILE A 146 -4.20 2.19 -18.48
C ILE A 146 -4.79 1.08 -19.38
N SER A 147 -4.01 0.08 -19.78
CA SER A 147 -4.44 -0.97 -20.72
C SER A 147 -4.99 -2.20 -19.99
N LEU A 148 -6.26 -2.15 -19.54
CA LEU A 148 -7.08 -3.33 -19.28
C LEU A 148 -8.47 -3.17 -19.92
#